data_AF-A0A7C4G9C4-F1
#
_entry.id   AF-A0A7C4G9C4-F1
#
_cell.length_a   1.000
_cell.length_b   1.000
_cell.length_c   1.000
_cell.angle_alpha   90.00
_cell.angle_beta   90.00
_cell.angle_gamma   90.00
#
_symmetry.space_group_name_H-M   'P 1'
#
loop_
_entity.id
_entity.type
_entity.pdbx_description
1 polymer ?
#
loop_
_entity_poly.entity_id
_entity_poly.type
_entity_poly.pdbx_seq_one_letter_code
_entity_poly.pdbx_strand_id
1 'polypeptide(L)'
;MALPLLPVEAFVRFQRALGLVDELVIGIGVHHGKVPLFAAEERVAMLEAETRALIRKHGGKLRVVTFDGLVVDAAREHGATLIIRGLRDGTDFDYEMQMAGMNRAMAPGVETVF
;
A
#
# COMPACT_ATOMS: atom_id res chain seq x y z
N MET A 1 15.21 -22.13 -9.84
CA MET A 1 14.89 -21.59 -8.50
C MET A 1 14.45 -20.15 -8.71
N ALA A 2 13.15 -19.91 -8.90
CA ALA A 2 12.63 -18.62 -9.38
C ALA A 2 12.23 -17.75 -8.18
N LEU A 3 12.87 -16.59 -8.03
CA LEU A 3 12.33 -15.53 -7.17
C LEU A 3 11.07 -14.96 -7.85
N PRO A 4 9.94 -14.86 -7.15
CA PRO A 4 8.86 -14.02 -7.60
C PRO A 4 9.28 -12.59 -7.28
N LEU A 5 9.89 -11.94 -8.27
CA LEU A 5 10.04 -10.49 -8.27
C LEU A 5 8.63 -9.91 -8.15
N LEU A 6 8.35 -9.22 -7.04
CA LEU A 6 7.31 -8.20 -7.04
C LEU A 6 7.52 -7.35 -8.30
N PRO A 7 6.48 -7.09 -9.10
CA PRO A 7 6.66 -6.37 -10.35
C PRO A 7 7.34 -5.03 -10.06
N VAL A 8 8.44 -4.75 -10.79
CA VAL A 8 9.29 -3.55 -10.66
C VAL A 8 8.47 -2.25 -10.66
N GLU A 9 7.27 -2.28 -11.24
CA GLU A 9 6.27 -1.22 -11.26
C GLU A 9 5.81 -0.77 -9.87
N ALA A 10 5.68 -1.69 -8.90
CA ALA A 10 5.29 -1.35 -7.53
C ALA A 10 6.40 -0.54 -6.83
N PHE A 11 7.66 -0.84 -7.13
CA PHE A 11 8.82 -0.19 -6.52
C PHE A 11 8.94 1.29 -6.89
N VAL A 12 8.70 1.64 -8.17
CA VAL A 12 8.69 3.04 -8.63
C VAL A 12 7.62 3.85 -7.91
N ARG A 13 6.47 3.23 -7.60
CA ARG A 13 5.37 3.88 -6.87
C ARG A 13 5.76 4.17 -5.42
N PHE A 14 6.42 3.24 -4.72
CA PHE A 14 6.87 3.45 -3.34
C PHE A 14 7.93 4.55 -3.22
N GLN A 15 8.86 4.62 -4.17
CA GLN A 15 9.86 5.69 -4.17
C GLN A 15 9.22 7.08 -4.28
N ARG A 16 8.24 7.24 -5.18
CA ARG A 16 7.54 8.51 -5.36
C ARG A 16 6.70 8.86 -4.13
N ALA A 17 6.00 7.87 -3.58
CA ALA A 17 5.21 8.03 -2.36
C ALA A 17 6.08 8.48 -1.17
N LEU A 18 7.26 7.88 -0.97
CA LEU A 18 8.21 8.29 0.08
C LEU A 18 8.64 9.76 0.00
N GLY A 19 8.64 10.36 -1.18
CA GLY A 19 8.97 11.78 -1.35
C GLY A 19 7.81 12.74 -1.05
N LEU A 20 6.60 12.22 -0.83
CA LEU A 20 5.38 13.02 -0.62
C LEU A 20 4.89 13.01 0.83
N VAL A 21 5.41 12.10 1.66
CA VAL A 21 4.95 11.89 3.04
C VAL A 21 6.13 11.74 4.00
N ASP A 22 5.92 12.10 5.27
CA ASP A 22 6.93 11.92 6.32
C ASP A 22 7.14 10.44 6.67
N GLU A 23 6.08 9.64 6.58
CA GLU A 23 6.07 8.20 6.86
C GLU A 23 5.17 7.46 5.88
N LEU A 24 5.71 6.42 5.23
CA LEU A 24 4.98 5.56 4.32
C LEU A 24 4.62 4.22 4.99
N VAL A 25 3.33 3.93 5.11
CA VAL A 25 2.83 2.65 5.63
C VAL A 25 2.34 1.79 4.47
N ILE A 26 2.98 0.64 4.25
CA ILE A 26 2.54 -0.34 3.25
C ILE A 26 1.57 -1.32 3.92
N GLY A 27 0.27 -1.13 3.66
CA GLY A 27 -0.79 -2.02 4.15
C GLY A 27 -1.02 -3.22 3.24
N ILE A 28 -0.86 -4.43 3.78
CA ILE A 28 -1.16 -5.69 3.11
C ILE A 28 -2.49 -6.23 3.65
N GLY A 29 -3.53 -6.22 2.81
CA GLY A 29 -4.81 -6.83 3.15
C GLY A 29 -4.70 -8.35 3.23
N VAL A 30 -5.22 -8.92 4.32
CA VAL A 30 -5.40 -10.36 4.48
C VAL A 30 -6.78 -10.72 3.95
N HIS A 31 -6.84 -11.40 2.80
CA HIS A 31 -8.10 -11.85 2.21
C HIS A 31 -8.32 -13.35 2.47
N HIS A 32 -9.27 -13.68 3.35
CA HIS A 32 -9.59 -15.07 3.70
C HIS A 32 -10.26 -15.86 2.56
N GLY A 33 -10.84 -15.18 1.56
CA GLY A 33 -11.61 -15.80 0.47
C GLY A 33 -10.80 -16.21 -0.77
N LYS A 34 -9.52 -15.86 -0.85
CA LYS A 34 -8.63 -16.24 -1.96
C LYS A 34 -7.39 -16.90 -1.37
N VAL A 35 -7.03 -18.10 -1.81
CA VAL A 35 -5.78 -18.74 -1.41
C VAL A 35 -4.64 -17.94 -2.03
N PRO A 36 -3.88 -17.15 -1.25
CA PRO A 36 -2.79 -16.38 -1.80
C PRO A 36 -1.63 -17.33 -2.15
N LEU A 37 -0.85 -16.99 -3.17
CA LEU A 37 0.33 -17.77 -3.55
C LEU A 37 1.40 -17.80 -2.44
N PHE A 38 1.40 -16.77 -1.59
CA PHE A 38 2.31 -16.59 -0.45
C PHE A 38 1.50 -16.28 0.81
N ALA A 39 1.96 -16.80 1.95
CA ALA A 39 1.42 -16.45 3.25
C ALA A 39 1.59 -14.93 3.52
N ALA A 40 0.83 -14.38 4.47
CA ALA A 40 0.93 -12.96 4.79
C ALA A 40 2.35 -12.60 5.28
N GLU A 41 2.93 -13.47 6.08
CA GLU A 41 4.26 -13.36 6.66
C GLU A 41 5.34 -13.35 5.58
N GLU A 42 5.21 -14.21 4.57
CA GLU A 42 6.14 -14.26 3.44
C GLU A 42 6.09 -12.96 2.61
N ARG A 43 4.89 -12.43 2.37
CA ARG A 43 4.71 -11.15 1.65
C ARG A 43 5.31 -9.98 2.42
N VAL A 44 5.14 -9.96 3.74
CA VAL A 44 5.77 -8.97 4.62
C VAL A 44 7.29 -9.06 4.50
N ALA A 45 7.87 -10.26 4.66
CA ALA A 45 9.32 -10.45 4.60
C ALA A 45 9.92 -10.02 3.25
N MET A 46 9.23 -10.34 2.15
CA MET A 46 9.64 -9.90 0.81
C MET A 46 9.61 -8.37 0.69
N LEU A 47 8.53 -7.72 1.12
CA LEU A 47 8.41 -6.26 1.06
C LEU A 47 9.42 -5.56 1.98
N GLU A 48 9.67 -6.06 3.19
CA GLU A 48 10.68 -5.52 4.10
C GLU A 48 12.11 -5.65 3.54
N ALA A 49 12.42 -6.74 2.84
CA ALA A 49 13.70 -6.90 2.18
C ALA A 49 13.91 -5.83 1.08
N GLU A 50 12.90 -5.63 0.22
CA GLU A 50 12.95 -4.67 -0.89
C GLU A 50 12.96 -3.22 -0.39
N THR A 51 12.08 -2.89 0.55
CA THR A 51 11.92 -1.53 1.07
C THR A 51 13.12 -1.06 1.89
N ARG A 52 13.86 -1.98 2.55
CA ARG A 52 15.13 -1.64 3.20
C ARG A 52 16.14 -1.03 2.24
N ALA A 53 16.22 -1.50 1.00
CA ALA A 53 17.11 -0.91 0.00
C ALA A 53 16.67 0.51 -0.39
N LEU A 54 15.35 0.72 -0.48
CA LEU A 54 14.75 2.01 -0.80
C LEU A 54 15.01 3.06 0.29
N ILE A 55 14.78 2.71 1.57
CA ILE A 55 15.03 3.58 2.73
C ILE A 55 16.51 3.99 2.78
N ARG A 56 17.44 3.03 2.58
CA ARG A 56 18.88 3.33 2.58
C ARG A 56 19.29 4.33 1.50
N LYS A 57 18.61 4.32 0.35
CA LYS A 57 18.95 5.15 -0.81
C LYS A 57 18.30 6.53 -0.77
N HIS A 58 17.05 6.61 -0.30
CA HIS A 58 16.24 7.83 -0.40
C HIS A 58 15.95 8.49 0.95
N GLY A 59 16.24 7.83 2.06
CA GLY A 59 15.83 8.28 3.39
C GLY A 59 14.32 8.11 3.61
N GLY A 60 13.84 8.60 4.76
CA GLY A 60 12.42 8.54 5.15
C GLY A 60 12.08 7.35 6.07
N LYS A 61 10.82 7.31 6.51
CA LYS A 61 10.28 6.23 7.34
C LYS A 61 9.35 5.37 6.51
N LEU A 62 9.54 4.06 6.56
CA LEU A 62 8.65 3.09 5.92
C LEU A 62 8.47 1.89 6.81
N ARG A 63 7.21 1.46 6.95
CA ARG A 63 6.87 0.20 7.62
C ARG A 63 5.86 -0.59 6.81
N VAL A 64 5.91 -1.90 6.97
CA VAL A 64 4.98 -2.85 6.35
C VAL A 64 4.06 -3.37 7.44
N VAL A 65 2.76 -3.34 7.19
CA VAL A 65 1.74 -3.80 8.14
C VAL A 65 0.76 -4.69 7.42
N THR A 66 0.23 -5.68 8.12
CA THR A 66 -0.93 -6.44 7.68
C THR A 66 -2.18 -5.89 8.33
N PHE A 67 -3.30 -5.93 7.63
CA PHE A 67 -4.58 -5.61 8.21
C PHE A 67 -5.64 -6.59 7.74
N ASP A 68 -6.63 -6.81 8.60
CA ASP A 68 -7.84 -7.56 8.31
C ASP A 68 -9.03 -6.62 8.50
N GLY A 69 -9.82 -6.41 7.45
CA GLY A 69 -10.92 -5.45 7.43
C GLY A 69 -10.70 -4.28 6.46
N LEU A 70 -11.20 -3.10 6.84
CA LEU A 70 -11.28 -1.94 5.95
C LEU A 70 -9.98 -1.14 5.91
N VAL A 71 -9.59 -0.70 4.72
CA VAL A 71 -8.37 0.10 4.51
C VAL A 71 -8.40 1.43 5.26
N VAL A 72 -9.58 2.05 5.40
CA VAL A 72 -9.75 3.30 6.14
C VAL A 72 -9.53 3.13 7.65
N ASP A 73 -9.84 1.96 8.19
CA ASP A 73 -9.62 1.66 9.60
C ASP A 73 -8.15 1.34 9.85
N ALA A 74 -7.51 0.59 8.95
CA ALA A 74 -6.06 0.39 8.97
C ALA A 74 -5.30 1.73 8.85
N ALA A 75 -5.78 2.64 7.98
CA ALA A 75 -5.20 3.98 7.87
C ALA A 75 -5.29 4.74 9.19
N ARG A 76 -6.47 4.75 9.84
CA ARG A 76 -6.68 5.40 11.14
C ARG A 76 -5.85 4.79 12.26
N GLU A 77 -5.81 3.46 12.37
CA GLU A 77 -5.02 2.72 13.36
C GLU A 77 -3.54 3.09 13.29
N HIS A 78 -3.06 3.40 12.09
CA HIS A 78 -1.68 3.74 11.83
C HIS A 78 -1.43 5.24 11.71
N GLY A 79 -2.42 6.09 11.99
CA GLY A 79 -2.30 7.55 11.92
C GLY A 79 -2.09 8.09 10.50
N ALA A 80 -2.40 7.31 9.47
CA ALA A 80 -2.30 7.74 8.09
C ALA A 80 -3.49 8.64 7.72
N THR A 81 -3.18 9.81 7.17
CA THR A 81 -4.16 10.78 6.66
C THR A 81 -4.33 10.68 5.14
N LEU A 82 -3.49 9.89 4.47
CA LEU A 82 -3.44 9.73 3.02
C LEU A 82 -3.41 8.24 2.65
N ILE A 83 -4.29 7.85 1.72
CA ILE A 83 -4.26 6.57 1.04
C ILE A 83 -3.72 6.81 -0.37
N ILE A 84 -2.53 6.28 -0.66
CA ILE A 84 -1.93 6.37 -1.99
C ILE A 84 -2.32 5.12 -2.78
N ARG A 85 -3.04 5.32 -3.87
CA ARG A 85 -3.42 4.29 -4.84
C ARG A 85 -2.63 4.55 -6.12
N GLY A 86 -2.50 3.53 -6.97
CA GLY A 86 -1.80 3.70 -8.23
C GLY A 86 -2.65 3.18 -9.38
N LEU A 87 -2.96 4.06 -10.32
CA LEU A 87 -3.73 3.75 -11.52
C LEU A 87 -2.84 3.09 -12.58
N ARG A 88 -3.38 2.17 -13.38
CA ARG A 88 -2.66 1.59 -14.53
C ARG A 88 -3.22 2.08 -15.85
N ASP A 89 -4.53 2.23 -15.95
CA ASP A 89 -5.22 2.73 -17.14
C ASP A 89 -6.53 3.46 -16.77
N GLY A 90 -7.28 3.91 -17.78
CA GLY A 90 -8.55 4.59 -17.58
C GLY A 90 -9.69 3.69 -17.08
N THR A 91 -9.58 2.36 -17.21
CA THR A 91 -10.60 1.43 -16.71
C THR A 91 -10.47 1.17 -15.21
N ASP A 92 -9.25 1.22 -14.66
CA ASP A 92 -9.02 1.23 -13.21
C ASP A 92 -9.57 2.50 -12.54
N PHE A 93 -9.61 3.62 -13.26
CA PHE A 93 -9.96 4.93 -12.71
C PHE A 93 -11.39 4.99 -12.16
N ASP A 94 -12.39 4.52 -12.90
CA ASP A 94 -13.79 4.61 -12.48
C ASP A 94 -14.05 3.82 -11.19
N TYR A 95 -13.49 2.62 -11.10
CA TYR A 95 -13.59 1.76 -9.92
C TYR A 95 -12.90 2.41 -8.71
N GLU A 96 -11.69 2.91 -8.91
CA GLU A 96 -10.90 3.57 -7.87
C GLU A 96 -11.55 4.89 -7.38
N MET A 97 -12.19 5.65 -8.27
CA MET A 97 -12.96 6.84 -7.91
C MET A 97 -14.17 6.53 -7.03
N GLN A 98 -14.90 5.46 -7.34
CA GLN A 98 -16.01 5.00 -6.49
C GLN A 98 -15.51 4.59 -5.10
N MET A 99 -14.41 3.84 -5.03
CA MET A 99 -13.78 3.46 -3.76
C MET A 99 -13.31 4.67 -2.96
N ALA A 100 -12.65 5.64 -3.60
CA ALA A 100 -12.21 6.86 -2.94
C ALA A 100 -13.39 7.67 -2.36
N GLY A 101 -14.49 7.79 -3.12
CA GLY A 101 -15.71 8.45 -2.65
C GLY A 101 -16.30 7.78 -1.41
N MET A 102 -16.37 6.44 -1.41
CA MET A 102 -16.87 5.68 -0.26
C MET A 102 -15.95 5.83 0.96
N ASN A 103 -14.63 5.70 0.77
CA ASN A 103 -13.66 5.85 1.84
C ASN A 103 -13.73 7.25 2.46
N ARG A 104 -13.88 8.30 1.66
CA ARG A 104 -14.05 9.68 2.13
C ARG A 104 -15.33 9.86 2.94
N ALA A 105 -16.43 9.21 2.55
CA ALA A 105 -17.68 9.25 3.31
C ALA A 105 -17.55 8.53 4.67
N MET A 106 -16.82 7.42 4.71
CA MET A 106 -16.57 6.63 5.93
C MET A 106 -15.51 7.27 6.84
N ALA A 107 -14.51 7.93 6.25
CA ALA A 107 -13.37 8.53 6.92
C ALA A 107 -12.99 9.89 6.31
N PRO A 108 -13.71 10.97 6.66
CA PRO A 108 -13.45 12.30 6.10
C PRO A 108 -12.06 12.87 6.39
N GLY A 109 -11.36 12.36 7.40
CA GLY A 109 -9.98 12.73 7.74
C GLY A 109 -8.91 11.95 6.98
N VAL A 110 -9.30 11.03 6.10
CA VAL A 110 -8.40 10.22 5.27
C VAL A 110 -8.68 10.52 3.81
N GLU A 111 -7.73 11.18 3.16
CA GLU A 111 -7.82 11.54 1.75
C GLU A 111 -7.21 10.44 0.86
N THR A 112 -7.75 10.22 -0.33
CA THR A 112 -7.21 9.24 -1.29
C THR A 112 -6.55 9.98 -2.45
N VAL A 113 -5.31 9.61 -2.78
CA VAL A 113 -4.48 10.20 -3.85
C VAL A 113 -4.08 9.11 -4.83
N PHE A 114 -4.01 9.45 -6.13
CA PHE A 114 -3.72 8.55 -7.24
C PHE A 114 -2.42 8.91 -7.97
#